data_AF-A0A1B3PD81-F1
#
_entry.id   AF-A0A1B3PD81-F1
#
_cell.length_a   1.000
_cell.length_b   1.000
_cell.length_c   1.000
_cell.angle_alpha   90.00
_cell.angle_beta   90.00
_cell.angle_gamma   90.00
#
_symmetry.space_group_name_H-M   'P 1'
#
loop_
_entity.id
_entity.type
_entity.pdbx_description
1 polymer ?
#
loop_
_entity_poly.entity_id
_entity_poly.type
_entity_poly.pdbx_seq_one_letter_code
_entity_poly.pdbx_strand_id
1 'polypeptide(L)'
;MTEVLKSLKEKSLKRKKLLAQSLGVSEIEDITSVLGDDSMSSRTSKDDDNEGENSKKQTESLFYKDSSLFLKGTQSSNPHNDYCQHFVDTGQRPQNFIRDVGLADRFEEYPKLRELIRLKDELIQETNEPPMFLQADLKTFDLKTLGDIKFDVILIEPPLEEYFRGTSSAPGNFWNWDEILNLEIEAVAAHRSFVFLWCGSSEGLDIGRQCLKKWGFRRCEDICWIRTNINSPGHSKILEPKAVFQRTKEHCLMGIKGTVRRSTDGDFIHANIDIDLIISEENEFGNVEKPIEIFHIIEHFCLGRRRLHLFGRDSTIRAGWLTIGNELTNSNFNASLYASYFEKNLTTGCTERISMLRPKSPPTTTSKIIRGRGGTRGFVRCGRGGSSRGANSSMKFS
;
A
#
# COMPACT_ATOMS: atom_id res chain seq x y z
N MET A 1 -12.25 -39.59 36.72
CA MET A 1 -11.90 -39.59 35.27
C MET A 1 -13.03 -40.12 34.36
N THR A 2 -14.08 -40.75 34.87
CA THR A 2 -15.12 -41.46 34.07
C THR A 2 -16.29 -40.59 33.60
N GLU A 3 -16.74 -39.60 34.38
CA GLU A 3 -17.90 -38.76 34.00
C GLU A 3 -17.59 -37.75 32.89
N VAL A 4 -16.39 -37.17 32.88
CA VAL A 4 -15.95 -36.22 31.84
C VAL A 4 -15.86 -36.90 30.48
N LEU A 5 -15.33 -38.13 30.42
CA LEU A 5 -15.29 -38.94 29.20
C LEU A 5 -16.70 -39.30 28.70
N LYS A 6 -17.64 -39.56 29.62
CA LYS A 6 -19.04 -39.84 29.26
C LYS A 6 -19.72 -38.60 28.66
N SER A 7 -19.52 -37.43 29.27
CA SER A 7 -20.00 -36.14 28.76
C SER A 7 -19.43 -35.79 27.38
N LEU A 8 -18.13 -36.04 27.17
CA LEU A 8 -17.47 -35.81 25.87
C LEU A 8 -18.00 -36.74 24.78
N LYS A 9 -18.25 -38.02 25.10
CA LYS A 9 -18.86 -38.97 24.16
C LYS A 9 -20.29 -38.59 23.80
N GLU A 10 -21.10 -38.16 24.77
CA GLU A 10 -22.48 -37.69 24.51
C GLU A 10 -22.52 -36.43 23.64
N LYS A 11 -21.63 -35.46 23.90
CA LYS A 11 -21.50 -34.26 23.07
C LYS A 11 -21.03 -34.59 21.65
N SER A 12 -20.07 -35.50 21.51
CA SER A 12 -19.59 -35.98 20.20
C SER A 12 -20.72 -36.65 19.42
N LEU A 13 -21.54 -37.49 20.07
CA LEU A 13 -22.65 -38.18 19.43
C LEU A 13 -23.77 -37.23 19.00
N LYS A 14 -24.09 -36.21 19.82
CA LYS A 14 -25.02 -35.13 19.43
C LYS A 14 -24.51 -34.34 18.23
N ARG A 15 -23.20 -34.03 18.19
CA ARG A 15 -22.58 -33.30 17.08
C ARG A 15 -22.66 -34.08 15.77
N LYS A 16 -22.38 -35.39 15.82
CA LYS A 16 -22.51 -36.28 14.66
C LYS A 16 -23.95 -36.36 14.15
N LYS A 17 -24.95 -36.46 15.03
CA LYS A 17 -26.37 -36.45 14.63
C LYS A 17 -26.79 -35.17 13.91
N LEU A 18 -26.37 -34.01 14.42
CA LEU A 18 -26.66 -32.72 13.78
C LEU A 18 -25.94 -32.59 12.42
N LEU A 19 -24.72 -33.10 12.31
CA LEU A 19 -23.97 -33.16 11.06
C LEU A 19 -24.66 -34.05 10.02
N ALA A 20 -25.10 -35.26 10.38
CA ALA A 20 -25.87 -36.13 9.49
C ALA A 20 -27.13 -35.43 8.97
N GLN A 21 -27.86 -34.74 9.84
CA GLN A 21 -29.06 -34.00 9.46
C GLN A 21 -28.76 -32.84 8.50
N SER A 22 -27.65 -32.11 8.72
CA SER A 22 -27.23 -31.03 7.80
C SER A 22 -26.74 -31.52 6.44
N LEU A 23 -26.20 -32.74 6.39
CA LEU A 23 -25.64 -33.35 5.19
C LEU A 23 -26.64 -34.27 4.46
N GLY A 24 -27.87 -34.40 4.97
CA GLY A 24 -28.93 -35.20 4.36
C GLY A 24 -28.71 -36.72 4.46
N VAL A 25 -27.95 -37.18 5.45
CA VAL A 25 -27.58 -38.59 5.63
C VAL A 25 -28.49 -39.23 6.69
N SER A 26 -29.05 -40.39 6.37
CA SER A 26 -30.00 -41.10 7.24
C SER A 26 -29.36 -41.74 8.47
N GLU A 27 -28.11 -42.19 8.38
CA GLU A 27 -27.40 -42.89 9.47
C GLU A 27 -26.05 -42.24 9.81
N ILE A 28 -25.64 -42.34 11.09
CA ILE A 28 -24.40 -41.71 11.60
C ILE A 28 -23.14 -42.36 11.02
N GLU A 29 -23.23 -43.63 10.66
CA GLU A 29 -22.13 -44.45 10.12
C GLU A 29 -21.76 -44.07 8.68
N ASP A 30 -22.70 -43.44 7.96
CA ASP A 30 -22.48 -42.98 6.58
C ASP A 30 -21.86 -41.58 6.53
N ILE A 31 -21.77 -40.88 7.67
CA ILE A 31 -21.11 -39.56 7.76
C ILE A 31 -19.66 -39.64 7.29
N THR A 32 -18.94 -40.73 7.56
CA THR A 32 -17.54 -40.93 7.12
C THR A 32 -17.42 -41.07 5.61
N SER A 33 -18.44 -41.59 4.92
CA SER A 33 -18.46 -41.65 3.46
C SER A 33 -18.65 -40.27 2.82
N VAL A 34 -19.43 -39.40 3.46
CA VAL A 34 -19.69 -38.02 3.02
C VAL A 34 -18.56 -37.06 3.40
N LEU A 35 -17.95 -37.27 4.56
CA LEU A 35 -16.82 -36.47 5.04
C LEU A 35 -15.46 -36.91 4.51
N GLY A 36 -15.39 -38.08 3.85
CA GLY A 36 -14.19 -38.61 3.17
C GLY A 36 -13.00 -38.76 4.12
N ASP A 37 -12.88 -39.92 4.77
CA ASP A 37 -11.71 -40.24 5.59
C ASP A 37 -10.80 -41.28 4.92
N ASP A 38 -9.49 -41.03 5.00
CA ASP A 38 -8.42 -41.44 4.09
C ASP A 38 -7.68 -42.71 4.56
N SER A 39 -8.39 -43.65 5.21
CA SER A 39 -7.75 -44.72 5.99
C SER A 39 -7.67 -46.10 5.32
N MET A 40 -7.88 -46.22 4.00
CA MET A 40 -7.76 -47.51 3.28
C MET A 40 -7.16 -47.39 1.87
N SER A 41 -5.89 -46.97 1.75
CA SER A 41 -5.13 -47.09 0.49
C SER A 41 -3.70 -47.64 0.69
N SER A 42 -3.57 -48.69 1.50
CA SER A 42 -2.37 -49.55 1.45
C SER A 42 -2.76 -51.02 1.37
N ARG A 43 -2.96 -51.52 0.14
CA ARG A 43 -2.73 -52.92 -0.31
C ARG A 43 -3.41 -53.16 -1.66
N THR A 44 -2.63 -53.18 -2.72
CA THR A 44 -2.48 -54.27 -3.70
C THR A 44 -2.03 -53.70 -5.05
N SER A 45 -0.75 -53.88 -5.34
CA SER A 45 -0.22 -53.91 -6.70
C SER A 45 -0.48 -55.29 -7.28
N LYS A 46 -1.18 -55.35 -8.41
CA LYS A 46 -1.07 -56.40 -9.43
C LYS A 46 -1.61 -55.86 -10.74
N ASP A 47 -0.84 -56.13 -11.77
CA ASP A 47 -0.99 -55.74 -13.17
C ASP A 47 -2.35 -56.14 -13.77
N ASP A 48 -2.85 -55.33 -14.71
CA ASP A 48 -3.20 -55.80 -16.06
C ASP A 48 -3.61 -54.62 -16.96
N ASP A 49 -2.96 -54.56 -18.12
CA ASP A 49 -3.30 -53.72 -19.27
C ASP A 49 -4.66 -54.14 -19.87
N ASN A 50 -5.57 -53.18 -20.17
CA ASN A 50 -6.09 -52.99 -21.53
C ASN A 50 -7.07 -51.81 -21.69
N GLU A 51 -7.11 -51.37 -22.95
CA GLU A 51 -7.77 -50.24 -23.61
C GLU A 51 -9.27 -49.97 -23.31
N GLY A 52 -9.68 -48.71 -23.54
CA GLY A 52 -11.08 -48.39 -23.84
C GLY A 52 -11.47 -46.92 -23.63
N GLU A 53 -11.40 -46.13 -24.71
CA GLU A 53 -12.04 -44.80 -24.79
C GLU A 53 -13.53 -44.86 -24.39
N ASN A 54 -13.94 -43.98 -23.48
CA ASN A 54 -15.31 -43.47 -23.53
C ASN A 54 -15.46 -42.11 -22.85
N SER A 55 -15.86 -41.13 -23.65
CA SER A 55 -16.08 -39.75 -23.28
C SER A 55 -17.43 -39.59 -22.58
N LYS A 56 -17.39 -39.32 -21.27
CA LYS A 56 -18.53 -38.73 -20.53
C LYS A 56 -18.02 -37.54 -19.73
N LYS A 57 -18.30 -36.33 -20.22
CA LYS A 57 -18.18 -35.08 -19.45
C LYS A 57 -19.19 -35.13 -18.30
N GLN A 58 -18.78 -35.63 -17.15
CA GLN A 58 -19.43 -35.32 -15.88
C GLN A 58 -18.96 -33.92 -15.45
N THR A 59 -19.90 -32.99 -15.33
CA THR A 59 -19.71 -31.74 -14.60
C THR A 59 -19.54 -32.07 -13.12
N GLU A 60 -18.31 -32.42 -12.73
CA GLU A 60 -17.91 -32.44 -11.32
C GLU A 60 -17.95 -31.02 -10.80
N SER A 61 -18.73 -30.79 -9.74
CA SER A 61 -18.62 -29.59 -8.93
C SER A 61 -17.20 -29.53 -8.37
N LEU A 62 -16.39 -28.62 -8.91
CA LEU A 62 -15.01 -28.36 -8.48
C LEU A 62 -15.01 -27.84 -7.04
N PHE A 63 -15.04 -28.74 -6.08
CA PHE A 63 -14.77 -28.42 -4.68
C PHE A 63 -13.26 -28.22 -4.51
N TYR A 64 -12.87 -27.00 -4.18
CA TYR A 64 -11.48 -26.65 -3.93
C TYR A 64 -11.00 -27.31 -2.64
N LYS A 65 -10.23 -28.39 -2.77
CA LYS A 65 -9.63 -29.11 -1.63
C LYS A 65 -8.19 -28.68 -1.38
N ASP A 66 -7.41 -28.44 -2.44
CA ASP A 66 -6.07 -27.87 -2.39
C ASP A 66 -5.68 -27.26 -3.76
N SER A 67 -4.51 -26.62 -3.83
CA SER A 67 -3.96 -25.98 -5.04
C SER A 67 -3.68 -26.93 -6.21
N SER A 68 -3.70 -28.24 -6.00
CA SER A 68 -3.57 -29.34 -6.98
C SER A 68 -4.55 -29.23 -8.15
N LEU A 69 -5.74 -28.65 -7.90
CA LEU A 69 -6.75 -28.39 -8.91
C LEU A 69 -6.31 -27.34 -9.95
N PHE A 70 -5.47 -26.39 -9.55
CA PHE A 70 -4.87 -25.41 -10.47
C PHE A 70 -3.59 -25.94 -11.16
N LEU A 71 -3.05 -27.06 -10.69
CA LEU A 71 -1.80 -27.67 -11.16
C LEU A 71 -1.98 -28.69 -12.30
N LYS A 72 -3.21 -29.00 -12.73
CA LYS A 72 -3.50 -29.97 -13.82
C LYS A 72 -2.88 -29.60 -15.19
N GLY A 73 -2.32 -28.40 -15.36
CA GLY A 73 -1.62 -27.96 -16.58
C GLY A 73 -0.08 -27.87 -16.46
N THR A 74 0.49 -28.02 -15.26
CA THR A 74 1.93 -27.89 -15.01
C THR A 74 2.40 -29.04 -14.13
N GLN A 75 2.37 -30.27 -14.67
CA GLN A 75 3.02 -31.42 -14.05
C GLN A 75 4.55 -31.29 -14.15
N SER A 76 5.14 -30.42 -13.35
CA SER A 76 6.53 -30.58 -12.95
C SER A 76 6.52 -30.99 -11.49
N SER A 77 7.05 -32.17 -11.17
CA SER A 77 7.31 -32.69 -9.82
C SER A 77 8.39 -31.89 -9.07
N ASN A 78 8.51 -30.60 -9.36
CA ASN A 78 9.48 -29.71 -8.71
C ASN A 78 8.89 -29.25 -7.37
N PRO A 79 9.70 -29.19 -6.29
CA PRO A 79 9.27 -28.54 -5.07
C PRO A 79 8.84 -27.10 -5.39
N HIS A 80 7.57 -26.79 -5.17
CA HIS A 80 7.00 -25.48 -5.42
C HIS A 80 7.13 -24.61 -4.17
N ASN A 81 7.85 -23.51 -4.29
CA ASN A 81 7.95 -22.49 -3.23
C ASN A 81 6.69 -21.59 -3.27
N ASP A 82 5.53 -22.18 -2.96
CA ASP A 82 4.26 -21.45 -2.85
C ASP A 82 4.10 -20.90 -1.43
N TYR A 83 4.37 -19.61 -1.26
CA TYR A 83 4.24 -18.96 0.04
C TYR A 83 2.79 -18.78 0.51
N CYS A 84 1.81 -18.81 -0.39
CA CYS A 84 0.40 -18.82 0.00
C CYS A 84 0.06 -20.14 0.69
N GLN A 85 0.46 -21.27 0.08
CA GLN A 85 0.29 -22.59 0.70
C GLN A 85 1.12 -22.70 1.98
N HIS A 86 2.38 -22.23 1.98
CA HIS A 86 3.21 -22.19 3.18
C HIS A 86 2.57 -21.41 4.33
N PHE A 87 1.88 -20.30 4.03
CA PHE A 87 1.13 -19.55 5.04
C PHE A 87 -0.04 -20.37 5.60
N VAL A 88 -0.78 -21.09 4.76
CA VAL A 88 -1.85 -21.99 5.21
C VAL A 88 -1.30 -23.08 6.13
N ASP A 89 -0.14 -23.65 5.80
CA ASP A 89 0.44 -24.78 6.51
C ASP A 89 1.14 -24.37 7.82
N THR A 90 1.80 -23.20 7.85
CA THR A 90 2.70 -22.81 8.95
C THR A 90 2.28 -21.55 9.69
N GLY A 91 1.34 -20.76 9.14
CA GLY A 91 0.99 -19.45 9.65
C GLY A 91 2.05 -18.36 9.43
N GLN A 92 3.18 -18.66 8.76
CA GLN A 92 4.19 -17.66 8.38
C GLN A 92 3.73 -16.90 7.14
N ARG A 93 3.58 -15.59 7.25
CA ARG A 93 3.09 -14.77 6.15
C ARG A 93 4.07 -14.77 4.97
N PRO A 94 3.60 -14.68 3.71
CA PRO A 94 4.47 -14.65 2.54
C PRO A 94 5.54 -13.56 2.58
N GLN A 95 5.18 -12.38 3.11
CA GLN A 95 6.10 -11.25 3.25
C GLN A 95 7.27 -11.52 4.21
N ASN A 96 7.21 -12.53 5.07
CA ASN A 96 8.34 -12.90 5.95
C ASN A 96 9.57 -13.36 5.16
N PHE A 97 9.37 -13.74 3.89
CA PHE A 97 10.43 -14.25 3.02
C PHE A 97 11.02 -13.16 2.09
N ILE A 98 10.52 -11.92 2.17
CA ILE A 98 11.11 -10.78 1.48
C ILE A 98 12.39 -10.39 2.24
N ARG A 99 13.50 -10.29 1.53
CA ARG A 99 14.82 -9.98 2.10
C ARG A 99 15.15 -8.49 1.96
N ASP A 100 16.09 -8.03 2.77
CA ASP A 100 16.72 -6.70 2.68
C ASP A 100 15.69 -5.56 2.73
N VAL A 101 14.70 -5.69 3.63
CA VAL A 101 13.57 -4.75 3.75
C VAL A 101 13.84 -3.60 4.71
N GLY A 102 14.82 -3.72 5.61
CA GLY A 102 15.07 -2.70 6.61
C GLY A 102 15.69 -1.43 5.99
N LEU A 103 15.62 -0.33 6.74
CA LEU A 103 16.09 0.98 6.27
C LEU A 103 17.62 1.04 6.10
N ALA A 104 18.37 0.28 6.89
CA ALA A 104 19.83 0.34 6.92
C ALA A 104 20.50 -0.64 5.94
N ASP A 105 19.92 -1.82 5.79
CA ASP A 105 20.40 -2.99 5.05
C ASP A 105 20.06 -2.93 3.55
N ARG A 106 18.91 -2.35 3.17
CA ARG A 106 18.41 -2.36 1.77
C ARG A 106 19.37 -1.82 0.70
N PHE A 107 20.33 -0.98 1.08
CA PHE A 107 21.33 -0.39 0.15
C PHE A 107 22.78 -0.72 0.52
N GLU A 108 23.00 -1.70 1.41
CA GLU A 108 24.36 -2.06 1.87
C GLU A 108 25.27 -2.44 0.70
N GLU A 109 24.75 -3.20 -0.27
CA GLU A 109 25.47 -3.64 -1.47
C GLU A 109 25.52 -2.57 -2.58
N TYR A 110 24.84 -1.43 -2.41
CA TYR A 110 24.69 -0.40 -3.44
C TYR A 110 25.18 0.98 -2.97
N PRO A 111 26.51 1.23 -2.97
CA PRO A 111 27.09 2.45 -2.39
C PRO A 111 26.52 3.77 -2.95
N LYS A 112 26.20 3.83 -4.25
CA LYS A 112 25.64 5.04 -4.87
C LYS A 112 24.20 5.32 -4.43
N LEU A 113 23.40 4.27 -4.23
CA LEU A 113 22.03 4.41 -3.73
C LEU A 113 22.06 4.84 -2.26
N ARG A 114 22.91 4.19 -1.46
CA ARG A 114 23.15 4.58 -0.07
C ARG A 114 23.63 6.03 0.07
N GLU A 115 24.55 6.45 -0.79
CA GLU A 115 25.04 7.84 -0.82
C GLU A 115 23.92 8.84 -1.16
N LEU A 116 23.06 8.53 -2.14
CA LEU A 116 21.93 9.38 -2.51
C LEU A 116 20.97 9.59 -1.33
N ILE A 117 20.60 8.51 -0.64
CA ILE A 117 19.71 8.58 0.53
C ILE A 117 20.36 9.39 1.65
N ARG A 118 21.60 9.05 2.03
CA ARG A 118 22.35 9.78 3.06
C ARG A 118 22.43 11.28 2.77
N LEU A 119 22.77 11.67 1.55
CA LEU A 119 22.85 13.08 1.17
C LEU A 119 21.50 13.80 1.22
N LYS A 120 20.41 13.10 0.89
CA LYS A 120 19.06 13.66 1.01
C LYS A 120 18.66 13.82 2.47
N ASP A 121 18.91 12.80 3.31
CA ASP A 121 18.66 12.87 4.75
C ASP A 121 19.43 14.02 5.41
N GLU A 122 20.72 14.20 5.07
CA GLU A 122 21.53 15.33 5.55
C GLU A 122 20.95 16.67 5.14
N LEU A 123 20.58 16.83 3.86
CA LEU A 123 19.96 18.06 3.37
C LEU A 123 18.62 18.34 4.07
N ILE A 124 17.81 17.31 4.34
CA ILE A 124 16.55 17.45 5.08
C ILE A 124 16.84 17.90 6.51
N GLN A 125 17.78 17.25 7.21
CA GLN A 125 18.15 17.61 8.58
C GLN A 125 18.67 19.05 8.68
N GLU A 126 19.50 19.50 7.75
CA GLU A 126 20.05 20.87 7.71
C GLU A 126 18.98 21.93 7.46
N THR A 127 17.93 21.58 6.71
CA THR A 127 16.89 22.53 6.29
C THR A 127 15.60 22.45 7.11
N ASN A 128 15.50 21.49 8.02
CA ASN A 128 14.35 21.33 8.89
C ASN A 128 14.28 22.44 9.94
N GLU A 129 13.09 23.00 10.09
CA GLU A 129 12.74 23.81 11.24
C GLU A 129 12.62 22.95 12.52
N PRO A 130 12.76 23.56 13.71
CA PRO A 130 12.51 22.87 14.97
C PRO A 130 11.09 22.26 15.00
N PRO A 131 10.90 21.12 15.68
CA PRO A 131 9.58 20.49 15.80
C PRO A 131 8.57 21.47 16.41
N MET A 132 7.44 21.64 15.73
CA MET A 132 6.30 22.39 16.26
C MET A 132 5.09 21.48 16.42
N PHE A 133 4.32 21.71 17.46
CA PHE A 133 3.15 20.90 17.77
C PHE A 133 2.08 21.69 18.50
N LEU A 134 0.82 21.31 18.27
CA LEU A 134 -0.37 21.93 18.81
C LEU A 134 -1.36 20.85 19.27
N GLN A 135 -1.59 20.80 20.57
CA GLN A 135 -2.68 20.02 21.14
C GLN A 135 -4.01 20.65 20.74
N ALA A 136 -4.82 19.90 19.99
CA ALA A 136 -6.13 20.37 19.53
C ALA A 136 -7.05 19.18 19.23
N ASP A 137 -8.32 19.32 19.60
CA ASP A 137 -9.36 18.39 19.18
C ASP A 137 -9.83 18.74 17.77
N LEU A 138 -9.42 17.93 16.79
CA LEU A 138 -9.74 18.13 15.37
C LEU A 138 -11.24 18.07 15.06
N LYS A 139 -12.10 17.57 15.98
CA LYS A 139 -13.57 17.60 15.79
C LYS A 139 -14.13 19.02 15.91
N THR A 140 -13.46 19.88 16.68
CA THR A 140 -13.90 21.26 16.95
C THR A 140 -12.93 22.32 16.46
N PHE A 141 -11.68 21.93 16.18
CA PHE A 141 -10.63 22.82 15.72
C PHE A 141 -10.86 23.24 14.26
N ASP A 142 -10.96 24.55 14.04
CA ASP A 142 -11.01 25.12 12.69
C ASP A 142 -9.60 25.22 12.10
N LEU A 143 -9.31 24.40 11.09
CA LEU A 143 -8.03 24.39 10.37
C LEU A 143 -7.69 25.76 9.74
N LYS A 144 -8.67 26.62 9.46
CA LYS A 144 -8.44 27.97 8.93
C LYS A 144 -7.75 28.89 9.93
N THR A 145 -7.76 28.55 11.22
CA THR A 145 -7.02 29.30 12.27
C THR A 145 -5.51 29.21 12.11
N LEU A 146 -5.00 28.25 11.32
CA LEU A 146 -3.61 28.23 10.87
C LEU A 146 -3.27 29.42 9.94
N GLY A 147 -4.26 30.24 9.58
CA GLY A 147 -4.11 31.50 8.89
C GLY A 147 -3.70 31.31 7.42
N ASP A 148 -2.75 32.13 6.98
CA ASP A 148 -2.25 32.11 5.62
C ASP A 148 -1.21 31.01 5.36
N ILE A 149 -0.88 30.21 6.38
CA ILE A 149 0.04 29.09 6.24
C ILE A 149 -0.62 28.02 5.39
N LYS A 150 -0.03 27.75 4.22
CA LYS A 150 -0.41 26.63 3.35
C LYS A 150 0.67 25.55 3.38
N PHE A 151 0.28 24.30 3.37
CA PHE A 151 1.20 23.16 3.48
C PHE A 151 1.50 22.53 2.14
N ASP A 152 2.78 22.21 1.93
CA ASP A 152 3.27 21.52 0.74
C ASP A 152 2.97 20.02 0.83
N VAL A 153 3.00 19.48 2.06
CA VAL A 153 2.60 18.10 2.36
C VAL A 153 1.73 18.02 3.61
N ILE A 154 0.70 17.18 3.56
CA ILE A 154 -0.18 16.88 4.69
C ILE A 154 -0.23 15.36 4.90
N LEU A 155 0.20 14.88 6.06
CA LEU A 155 0.01 13.51 6.53
C LEU A 155 -1.19 13.46 7.46
N ILE A 156 -2.13 12.53 7.22
CA ILE A 156 -3.38 12.40 7.98
C ILE A 156 -3.50 10.97 8.49
N GLU A 157 -3.51 10.81 9.81
CA GLU A 157 -3.57 9.50 10.49
C GLU A 157 -4.78 9.41 11.44
N PRO A 158 -6.02 9.43 10.93
CA PRO A 158 -7.20 9.46 11.80
C PRO A 158 -7.31 8.16 12.61
N PRO A 159 -7.74 8.21 13.90
CA PRO A 159 -7.88 7.02 14.73
C PRO A 159 -9.13 6.22 14.33
N LEU A 160 -8.97 5.35 13.33
CA LEU A 160 -10.04 4.49 12.82
C LEU A 160 -10.39 3.40 13.83
N GLU A 161 -11.68 3.07 13.95
CA GLU A 161 -12.17 1.98 14.81
C GLU A 161 -11.46 0.64 14.50
N GLU A 162 -11.16 0.36 13.22
CA GLU A 162 -10.51 -0.88 12.80
C GLU A 162 -9.12 -1.09 13.42
N TYR A 163 -8.39 -0.03 13.79
CA TYR A 163 -7.07 -0.16 14.42
C TYR A 163 -7.14 -0.71 15.84
N PHE A 164 -8.30 -0.60 16.49
CA PHE A 164 -8.47 -0.98 17.89
C PHE A 164 -9.31 -2.26 18.07
N ARG A 165 -9.84 -2.83 16.98
CA ARG A 165 -10.63 -4.07 17.04
C ARG A 165 -9.81 -5.19 17.68
N GLY A 166 -10.36 -5.77 18.75
CA GLY A 166 -9.74 -6.84 19.52
C GLY A 166 -9.02 -6.37 20.77
N THR A 167 -8.63 -5.10 20.87
CA THR A 167 -7.98 -4.54 22.06
C THR A 167 -9.02 -4.29 23.17
N SER A 168 -8.65 -4.55 24.43
CA SER A 168 -9.51 -4.29 25.61
C SER A 168 -9.56 -2.80 25.99
N SER A 169 -9.03 -1.92 25.14
CA SER A 169 -8.94 -0.49 25.40
C SER A 169 -10.34 0.13 25.44
N ALA A 170 -10.54 1.06 26.38
CA ALA A 170 -11.77 1.83 26.56
C ALA A 170 -12.22 2.48 25.22
N PRO A 171 -13.52 2.79 25.03
CA PRO A 171 -14.00 3.47 23.82
C PRO A 171 -13.21 4.76 23.60
N GLY A 172 -12.29 4.72 22.63
CA GLY A 172 -11.50 5.86 22.23
C GLY A 172 -12.34 6.87 21.47
N ASN A 173 -11.84 8.10 21.34
CA ASN A 173 -12.43 9.12 20.47
C ASN A 173 -12.15 8.77 19.00
N PHE A 174 -12.79 7.71 18.50
CA PHE A 174 -12.63 7.24 17.13
C PHE A 174 -13.19 8.25 16.14
N TRP A 175 -12.66 8.18 14.93
CA TRP A 175 -13.13 8.95 13.79
C TRP A 175 -13.77 8.03 12.77
N ASN A 176 -15.03 8.32 12.43
CA ASN A 176 -15.68 7.70 11.30
C ASN A 176 -15.35 8.43 10.00
N TRP A 177 -15.64 7.79 8.87
CA TRP A 177 -15.30 8.34 7.57
C TRP A 177 -16.07 9.62 7.20
N ASP A 178 -17.28 9.83 7.72
CA ASP A 178 -18.02 11.07 7.50
C ASP A 178 -17.37 12.26 8.23
N GLU A 179 -16.91 12.05 9.46
CA GLU A 179 -16.13 13.03 10.22
C GLU A 179 -14.83 13.36 9.50
N ILE A 180 -14.08 12.33 9.05
CA ILE A 180 -12.83 12.51 8.31
C ILE A 180 -13.10 13.29 7.02
N LEU A 181 -14.11 12.89 6.25
CA LEU A 181 -14.51 13.58 5.03
C LEU A 181 -14.81 15.06 5.29
N ASN A 182 -15.34 15.42 6.45
CA ASN A 182 -15.69 16.80 6.82
C ASN A 182 -14.52 17.69 7.24
N LEU A 183 -13.31 17.15 7.40
CA LEU A 183 -12.11 17.98 7.56
C LEU A 183 -11.91 18.90 6.33
N GLU A 184 -11.68 20.19 6.57
CA GLU A 184 -11.46 21.19 5.50
C GLU A 184 -9.98 21.24 5.06
N ILE A 185 -9.44 20.08 4.64
CA ILE A 185 -8.02 19.95 4.24
C ILE A 185 -7.68 20.86 3.06
N GLU A 186 -8.64 21.12 2.17
CA GLU A 186 -8.48 22.05 1.06
C GLU A 186 -8.18 23.49 1.48
N ALA A 187 -8.60 23.89 2.69
CA ALA A 187 -8.38 25.24 3.19
C ALA A 187 -6.91 25.48 3.57
N VAL A 188 -6.17 24.43 3.92
CA VAL A 188 -4.76 24.54 4.39
C VAL A 188 -3.76 23.97 3.40
N ALA A 189 -4.20 23.25 2.36
CA ALA A 189 -3.32 22.75 1.32
C ALA A 189 -2.81 23.86 0.37
N ALA A 190 -1.52 23.86 0.06
CA ALA A 190 -0.96 24.73 -0.97
C ALA A 190 -1.48 24.35 -2.38
N HIS A 191 -1.41 25.30 -3.33
CA HIS A 191 -1.91 25.09 -4.70
C HIS A 191 -1.20 23.92 -5.42
N ARG A 192 0.10 23.75 -5.18
CA ARG A 192 0.87 22.55 -5.55
C ARG A 192 1.24 21.85 -4.25
N SER A 193 0.63 20.71 -3.97
CA SER A 193 0.82 20.01 -2.70
C SER A 193 0.45 18.53 -2.81
N PHE A 194 0.82 17.78 -1.79
CA PHE A 194 0.53 16.37 -1.65
C PHE A 194 -0.17 16.07 -0.32
N VAL A 195 -1.00 15.03 -0.31
CA VAL A 195 -1.62 14.51 0.90
C VAL A 195 -1.34 13.01 0.99
N PHE A 196 -1.11 12.53 2.20
CA PHE A 196 -0.88 11.13 2.53
C PHE A 196 -1.90 10.76 3.59
N LEU A 197 -2.85 9.88 3.24
CA LEU A 197 -3.97 9.50 4.10
C LEU A 197 -3.88 8.03 4.44
N TRP A 198 -3.70 7.72 5.72
CA TRP A 198 -3.83 6.35 6.21
C TRP A 198 -5.30 5.92 6.19
N CYS A 199 -5.57 4.90 5.37
CA CYS A 199 -6.92 4.40 5.08
C CYS A 199 -7.21 3.04 5.70
N GLY A 200 -6.28 2.51 6.49
CA GLY A 200 -6.37 1.16 7.03
C GLY A 200 -6.42 0.11 5.93
N SER A 201 -7.26 -0.91 6.09
CA SER A 201 -7.28 -2.12 5.26
C SER A 201 -8.67 -2.51 4.72
N SER A 202 -9.70 -1.75 5.10
CA SER A 202 -11.11 -2.06 4.82
C SER A 202 -11.74 -1.07 3.84
N GLU A 203 -12.97 -0.64 4.12
CA GLU A 203 -13.75 0.38 3.41
C GLU A 203 -13.02 1.72 3.23
N GLY A 204 -12.03 1.99 4.07
CA GLY A 204 -11.23 3.21 3.99
C GLY A 204 -10.50 3.40 2.66
N LEU A 205 -10.23 2.31 1.94
CA LEU A 205 -9.70 2.40 0.58
C LEU A 205 -10.65 3.13 -0.38
N ASP A 206 -11.95 2.84 -0.29
CA ASP A 206 -12.95 3.43 -1.19
C ASP A 206 -13.33 4.83 -0.71
N ILE A 207 -13.57 4.98 0.59
CA ILE A 207 -14.02 6.27 1.16
C ILE A 207 -12.86 7.27 1.21
N GLY A 208 -11.63 6.83 1.49
CA GLY A 208 -10.43 7.67 1.42
C GLY A 208 -10.24 8.30 0.03
N ARG A 209 -10.57 7.59 -1.06
CA ARG A 209 -10.57 8.16 -2.41
C ARG A 209 -11.63 9.26 -2.59
N GLN A 210 -12.77 9.15 -1.92
CA GLN A 210 -13.79 10.20 -1.88
C GLN A 210 -13.30 11.41 -1.08
N CYS A 211 -12.62 11.19 0.06
CA CYS A 211 -11.96 12.26 0.83
C CYS A 211 -10.98 13.04 -0.04
N LEU A 212 -10.06 12.34 -0.73
CA LEU A 212 -9.11 12.98 -1.64
C LEU A 212 -9.82 13.83 -2.70
N LYS A 213 -10.89 13.30 -3.32
CA LYS A 213 -11.67 14.02 -4.32
C LYS A 213 -12.33 15.28 -3.73
N LYS A 214 -12.96 15.19 -2.54
CA LYS A 214 -13.59 16.33 -1.86
C LYS A 214 -12.57 17.44 -1.58
N TRP A 215 -11.40 17.07 -1.08
CA TRP A 215 -10.33 18.02 -0.75
C TRP A 215 -9.59 18.56 -1.99
N GLY A 216 -9.96 18.15 -3.21
CA GLY A 216 -9.39 18.62 -4.46
C GLY A 216 -8.05 17.96 -4.85
N PHE A 217 -7.79 16.75 -4.35
CA PHE A 217 -6.63 15.93 -4.71
C PHE A 217 -7.02 14.81 -5.68
N ARG A 218 -6.11 14.46 -6.59
CA ARG A 218 -6.21 13.26 -7.42
C ARG A 218 -5.35 12.18 -6.79
N ARG A 219 -5.88 10.98 -6.57
CA ARG A 219 -5.06 9.85 -6.10
C ARG A 219 -3.99 9.55 -7.14
N CYS A 220 -2.72 9.55 -6.74
CA CYS A 220 -1.58 9.28 -7.62
C CYS A 220 -0.85 7.99 -7.27
N GLU A 221 -0.68 7.65 -5.98
CA GLU A 221 -0.01 6.42 -5.52
C GLU A 221 -0.81 5.76 -4.37
N ASP A 222 -0.45 4.52 -4.04
CA ASP A 222 -1.02 3.74 -2.93
C ASP A 222 0.11 3.02 -2.20
N ILE A 223 0.60 3.61 -1.10
CA ILE A 223 1.71 3.06 -0.34
C ILE A 223 1.17 1.98 0.59
N CYS A 224 1.61 0.73 0.40
CA CYS A 224 1.19 -0.39 1.23
C CYS A 224 2.18 -0.63 2.37
N TRP A 225 1.71 -0.53 3.60
CA TRP A 225 2.43 -1.06 4.75
C TRP A 225 2.07 -2.52 4.97
N ILE A 226 3.00 -3.40 4.61
CA ILE A 226 2.87 -4.85 4.72
C ILE A 226 3.51 -5.30 6.03
N ARG A 227 2.74 -6.03 6.84
CA ARG A 227 3.15 -6.46 8.17
C ARG A 227 3.62 -7.92 8.15
N THR A 228 4.89 -8.16 8.47
CA THR A 228 5.41 -9.52 8.70
C THR A 228 4.94 -10.05 10.06
N ASN A 229 5.06 -11.35 10.26
CA ASN A 229 4.82 -12.01 11.55
C ASN A 229 5.95 -13.00 11.89
N ILE A 230 7.19 -12.58 11.63
CA ILE A 230 8.40 -13.40 11.84
C ILE A 230 8.51 -13.83 13.31
N ASN A 231 8.20 -12.91 14.24
CA ASN A 231 8.33 -13.12 15.67
C ASN A 231 7.15 -13.89 16.26
N SER A 232 5.99 -13.90 15.58
CA SER A 232 4.78 -14.58 16.05
C SER A 232 3.99 -15.18 14.89
N PRO A 233 4.47 -16.27 14.28
CA PRO A 233 3.75 -16.98 13.23
C PRO A 233 2.38 -17.46 13.70
N GLY A 234 1.38 -17.38 12.82
CA GLY A 234 0.03 -17.83 13.12
C GLY A 234 -1.04 -17.14 12.27
N HIS A 235 -2.23 -17.71 12.33
CA HIS A 235 -3.41 -17.14 11.69
C HIS A 235 -4.10 -16.15 12.64
N SER A 236 -4.56 -15.02 12.10
CA SER A 236 -5.35 -14.07 12.87
C SER A 236 -6.66 -14.72 13.28
N LYS A 237 -7.00 -14.61 14.57
CA LYS A 237 -8.29 -15.06 15.10
C LYS A 237 -9.40 -14.04 14.88
N ILE A 238 -9.03 -12.81 14.53
CA ILE A 238 -9.95 -11.69 14.32
C ILE A 238 -10.00 -11.44 12.81
N LEU A 239 -11.08 -11.93 12.20
CA LEU A 239 -11.41 -11.66 10.81
C LEU A 239 -12.56 -10.66 10.78
N GLU A 240 -12.38 -9.62 9.97
CA GLU A 240 -13.45 -8.66 9.69
C GLU A 240 -14.65 -9.39 9.04
N PRO A 241 -15.90 -9.15 9.47
CA PRO A 241 -17.07 -9.93 9.01
C PRO A 241 -17.26 -9.96 7.48
N LYS A 242 -16.78 -8.94 6.77
CA LYS A 242 -16.85 -8.82 5.31
C LYS A 242 -15.57 -9.26 4.59
N ALA A 243 -14.52 -9.64 5.32
CA ALA A 243 -13.25 -10.03 4.73
C ALA A 243 -13.26 -11.48 4.28
N VAL A 244 -12.80 -11.73 3.05
CA VAL A 244 -12.59 -13.08 2.51
C VAL A 244 -11.21 -13.62 2.90
N PHE A 245 -10.21 -12.74 2.99
CA PHE A 245 -8.83 -13.08 3.34
C PHE A 245 -8.40 -12.38 4.62
N GLN A 246 -7.44 -12.99 5.33
CA GLN A 246 -6.75 -12.32 6.43
C GLN A 246 -6.03 -11.07 5.90
N ARG A 247 -6.37 -9.90 6.44
CA ARG A 247 -5.75 -8.63 6.06
C ARG A 247 -4.45 -8.44 6.84
N THR A 248 -3.32 -8.42 6.14
CA THR A 248 -1.97 -8.29 6.74
C THR A 248 -1.25 -7.01 6.31
N LYS A 249 -1.99 -6.01 5.81
CA LYS A 249 -1.44 -4.74 5.36
C LYS A 249 -2.42 -3.59 5.57
N GLU A 250 -1.88 -2.38 5.64
CA GLU A 250 -2.61 -1.13 5.64
C GLU A 250 -2.19 -0.29 4.43
N HIS A 251 -3.04 0.66 4.04
CA HIS A 251 -2.85 1.51 2.87
C HIS A 251 -2.72 2.97 3.28
N CYS A 252 -1.73 3.65 2.70
CA CYS A 252 -1.58 5.09 2.76
C CYS A 252 -1.76 5.66 1.36
N LEU A 253 -2.94 6.24 1.09
CA LEU A 253 -3.25 6.80 -0.21
C LEU A 253 -2.54 8.14 -0.39
N MET A 254 -1.83 8.28 -1.51
CA MET A 254 -1.18 9.54 -1.88
C MET A 254 -2.04 10.31 -2.87
N GLY A 255 -2.30 11.58 -2.56
CA GLY A 255 -3.03 12.52 -3.42
C GLY A 255 -2.16 13.67 -3.89
N ILE A 256 -2.37 14.11 -5.14
CA ILE A 256 -1.73 15.30 -5.73
C ILE A 256 -2.76 16.42 -5.98
N LYS A 257 -2.42 17.65 -5.57
CA LYS A 257 -3.15 18.87 -5.90
C LYS A 257 -2.31 19.77 -6.82
N GLY A 258 -2.99 20.45 -7.75
CA GLY A 258 -2.34 21.30 -8.76
C GLY A 258 -1.68 20.51 -9.89
N THR A 259 -0.76 21.15 -10.59
CA THR A 259 0.03 20.55 -11.69
C THR A 259 1.48 20.41 -11.24
N VAL A 260 1.99 19.19 -11.24
CA VAL A 260 3.41 18.88 -10.97
C VAL A 260 3.93 17.96 -12.05
N ARG A 261 5.07 18.29 -12.66
CA ARG A 261 5.69 17.54 -13.75
C ARG A 261 7.12 17.14 -13.37
N ARG A 262 7.39 15.84 -13.32
CA ARG A 262 8.70 15.27 -12.93
C ARG A 262 9.89 15.81 -13.75
N SER A 263 9.66 16.16 -15.02
CA SER A 263 10.69 16.63 -15.95
C SER A 263 11.09 18.09 -15.73
N THR A 264 10.18 18.94 -15.27
CA THR A 264 10.41 20.39 -15.12
C THR A 264 10.51 20.80 -13.67
N ASP A 265 9.82 20.11 -12.77
CA ASP A 265 9.62 20.55 -11.39
C ASP A 265 10.53 19.81 -10.42
N GLY A 266 11.79 19.63 -10.83
CA GLY A 266 12.82 18.96 -10.02
C GLY A 266 13.27 19.77 -8.81
N ASP A 267 12.84 21.03 -8.72
CA ASP A 267 12.96 21.95 -7.59
C ASP A 267 11.89 21.71 -6.51
N PHE A 268 10.81 21.00 -6.84
CA PHE A 268 9.72 20.70 -5.92
C PHE A 268 9.61 19.22 -5.57
N ILE A 269 9.91 18.32 -6.52
CA ILE A 269 9.83 16.87 -6.29
C ILE A 269 11.07 16.11 -6.79
N HIS A 270 11.49 15.11 -6.01
CA HIS A 270 12.39 14.05 -6.43
C HIS A 270 11.61 12.73 -6.51
N ALA A 271 10.97 12.49 -7.65
CA ALA A 271 10.23 11.25 -7.88
C ALA A 271 11.15 10.03 -8.00
N ASN A 272 10.60 8.85 -7.73
CA ASN A 272 11.25 7.55 -7.93
C ASN A 272 12.51 7.33 -7.07
N ILE A 273 12.63 8.02 -5.92
CA ILE A 273 13.67 7.75 -4.91
C ILE A 273 13.30 6.51 -4.10
N ASP A 274 12.07 6.49 -3.58
CA ASP A 274 11.51 5.40 -2.79
C ASP A 274 10.44 4.63 -3.58
N ILE A 275 10.15 3.42 -3.10
CA ILE A 275 9.07 2.55 -3.61
C ILE A 275 7.78 2.75 -2.79
N ASP A 276 6.68 2.19 -3.25
CA ASP A 276 5.34 2.26 -2.65
C ASP A 276 5.06 1.13 -1.62
N LEU A 277 6.11 0.54 -1.04
CA LEU A 277 6.01 -0.52 -0.06
C LEU A 277 6.82 -0.17 1.19
N ILE A 278 6.19 -0.34 2.34
CA ILE A 278 6.86 -0.36 3.65
C ILE A 278 6.66 -1.77 4.21
N ILE A 279 7.73 -2.45 4.59
CA ILE A 279 7.66 -3.80 5.16
C ILE A 279 8.30 -3.75 6.54
N SER A 280 7.50 -4.05 7.57
CA SER A 280 7.98 -4.14 8.94
C SER A 280 7.26 -5.25 9.69
N GLU A 281 7.80 -5.65 10.82
CA GLU A 281 7.10 -6.57 11.72
C GLU A 281 5.79 -5.95 12.22
N GLU A 282 4.78 -6.78 12.39
CA GLU A 282 3.54 -6.40 13.03
C GLU A 282 3.82 -5.89 14.44
N ASN A 283 3.22 -4.75 14.78
CA ASN A 283 3.38 -4.14 16.08
C ASN A 283 2.84 -5.04 17.19
N GLU A 284 3.35 -4.84 18.41
CA GLU A 284 2.78 -5.42 19.61
C GLU A 284 1.30 -5.04 19.77
N PHE A 285 0.54 -5.94 20.39
CA PHE A 285 -0.89 -5.77 20.56
C PHE A 285 -1.23 -4.47 21.33
N GLY A 286 -2.04 -3.61 20.72
CA GLY A 286 -2.41 -2.29 21.28
C GLY A 286 -1.56 -1.13 20.77
N ASN A 287 -0.44 -1.40 20.08
CA ASN A 287 0.35 -0.36 19.44
C ASN A 287 -0.16 -0.07 18.02
N VAL A 288 -0.79 1.10 17.85
CA VAL A 288 -1.40 1.56 16.59
C VAL A 288 -0.49 2.47 15.76
N GLU A 289 0.76 2.69 16.20
CA GLU A 289 1.73 3.55 15.52
C GLU A 289 2.03 3.06 14.10
N LYS A 290 2.14 4.02 13.18
CA LYS A 290 2.50 3.76 11.78
C LYS A 290 4.02 3.73 11.64
N PRO A 291 4.57 3.03 10.63
CA PRO A 291 6.01 2.92 10.47
C PRO A 291 6.64 4.28 10.14
N ILE A 292 7.70 4.63 10.87
CA ILE A 292 8.43 5.91 10.71
C ILE A 292 8.91 6.15 9.26
N GLU A 293 9.11 5.08 8.48
CA GLU A 293 9.49 5.12 7.07
C GLU A 293 8.55 5.98 6.21
N ILE A 294 7.29 6.16 6.58
CA ILE A 294 6.38 7.06 5.85
C ILE A 294 6.90 8.50 5.82
N PHE A 295 7.53 8.98 6.90
CA PHE A 295 8.14 10.31 6.94
C PHE A 295 9.31 10.41 5.97
N HIS A 296 10.15 9.37 5.90
CA HIS A 296 11.28 9.33 4.97
C HIS A 296 10.81 9.39 3.51
N ILE A 297 9.82 8.56 3.13
CA ILE A 297 9.26 8.57 1.77
C ILE A 297 8.73 9.98 1.42
N ILE A 298 8.01 10.61 2.34
CA ILE A 298 7.43 11.93 2.13
C ILE A 298 8.53 12.99 1.93
N GLU A 299 9.52 13.02 2.82
CA GLU A 299 10.61 14.02 2.83
C GLU A 299 11.58 13.83 1.66
N HIS A 300 11.80 12.57 1.24
CA HIS A 300 12.58 12.27 0.07
C HIS A 300 11.88 12.73 -1.21
N PHE A 301 10.56 12.52 -1.29
CA PHE A 301 9.75 12.84 -2.44
C PHE A 301 9.52 14.34 -2.65
N CYS A 302 9.05 15.05 -1.62
CA CYS A 302 8.67 16.47 -1.73
C CYS A 302 9.71 17.38 -1.06
N LEU A 303 10.23 18.34 -1.82
CA LEU A 303 11.21 19.32 -1.34
C LEU A 303 10.57 20.50 -0.60
N GLY A 304 9.23 20.60 -0.61
CA GLY A 304 8.50 21.60 0.17
C GLY A 304 8.71 21.40 1.67
N ARG A 305 8.97 22.50 2.38
CA ARG A 305 9.36 22.47 3.81
C ARG A 305 8.16 22.57 4.75
N ARG A 306 7.00 23.03 4.28
CA ARG A 306 5.80 23.20 5.13
C ARG A 306 5.05 21.88 5.20
N ARG A 307 5.33 21.07 6.23
CA ARG A 307 4.76 19.73 6.40
C ARG A 307 3.85 19.68 7.63
N LEU A 308 2.63 19.18 7.44
CA LEU A 308 1.62 19.06 8.49
C LEU A 308 1.32 17.59 8.76
N HIS A 309 1.36 17.19 10.02
CA HIS A 309 0.92 15.88 10.49
C HIS A 309 -0.33 16.04 11.37
N LEU A 310 -1.49 15.65 10.83
CA LEU A 310 -2.76 15.62 11.57
C LEU A 310 -2.95 14.28 12.26
N PHE A 311 -3.50 14.35 13.48
CA PHE A 311 -3.67 13.22 14.41
C PHE A 311 -2.37 12.66 14.98
N GLY A 312 -1.28 13.43 14.92
CA GLY A 312 -0.02 13.03 15.51
C GLY A 312 -0.06 13.03 17.04
N ARG A 313 0.86 12.25 17.61
CA ARG A 313 1.07 12.02 19.05
C ARG A 313 2.46 12.47 19.45
N ASP A 314 2.74 12.53 20.76
CA ASP A 314 4.05 12.88 21.30
C ASP A 314 5.18 12.01 20.71
N SER A 315 4.91 10.72 20.48
CA SER A 315 5.81 9.74 19.85
C SER A 315 6.19 10.08 18.40
N THR A 316 5.38 10.90 17.72
CA THR A 316 5.52 11.22 16.30
C THR A 316 6.01 12.65 16.03
N ILE A 317 6.27 13.43 17.09
CA ILE A 317 6.83 14.77 16.95
C ILE A 317 8.18 14.70 16.23
N ARG A 318 8.32 15.43 15.14
CA ARG A 318 9.48 15.36 14.25
C ARG A 318 9.93 16.75 13.80
N ALA A 319 11.24 16.96 13.71
CA ALA A 319 11.79 18.18 13.11
C ALA A 319 11.36 18.30 11.63
N GLY A 320 11.08 19.51 11.16
CA GLY A 320 10.55 19.71 9.80
C GLY A 320 9.05 19.48 9.66
N TRP A 321 8.33 19.28 10.77
CA TRP A 321 6.89 19.02 10.80
C TRP A 321 6.18 19.87 11.85
N LEU A 322 4.98 20.35 11.48
CA LEU A 322 3.96 20.77 12.41
C LEU A 322 3.05 19.58 12.73
N THR A 323 2.96 19.20 14.00
CA THR A 323 2.13 18.08 14.46
C THR A 323 0.89 18.60 15.20
N ILE A 324 -0.31 18.22 14.78
CA ILE A 324 -1.56 18.62 15.42
C ILE A 324 -2.35 17.38 15.80
N GLY A 325 -2.74 17.26 17.05
CA GLY A 325 -3.48 16.09 17.54
C GLY A 325 -4.03 16.27 18.95
N ASN A 326 -5.10 15.55 19.26
CA ASN A 326 -5.76 15.63 20.56
C ASN A 326 -4.93 14.98 21.68
N GLU A 327 -4.12 13.97 21.35
CA GLU A 327 -3.33 13.17 22.29
C GLU A 327 -1.97 13.80 22.65
N LEU A 328 -1.63 14.95 22.06
CA LEU A 328 -0.42 15.68 22.43
C LEU A 328 -0.51 16.17 23.88
N THR A 329 0.57 16.08 24.65
CA THR A 329 0.56 16.51 26.06
C THR A 329 0.80 18.00 26.25
N ASN A 330 1.34 18.68 25.23
CA ASN A 330 1.72 20.09 25.31
C ASN A 330 1.59 20.79 23.94
N SER A 331 1.84 22.09 23.87
CA SER A 331 1.82 22.89 22.64
C SER A 331 2.95 23.92 22.63
N ASN A 332 3.61 24.08 21.48
CA ASN A 332 4.61 25.14 21.25
C ASN A 332 4.38 25.92 19.95
N PHE A 333 3.32 25.62 19.20
CA PHE A 333 3.06 26.23 17.91
C PHE A 333 2.79 27.74 18.04
N ASN A 334 3.50 28.51 17.23
CA ASN A 334 3.26 29.94 17.03
C ASN A 334 3.26 30.22 15.52
N ALA A 335 2.13 30.66 14.99
CA ALA A 335 1.94 30.82 13.54
C ALA A 335 2.93 31.81 12.91
N SER A 336 3.18 32.96 13.55
CA SER A 336 4.12 33.96 13.04
C SER A 336 5.56 33.45 13.02
N LEU A 337 5.97 32.75 14.09
CA LEU A 337 7.29 32.13 14.16
C LEU A 337 7.43 31.01 13.12
N TYR A 338 6.43 30.14 12.98
CA TYR A 338 6.44 29.09 11.97
C TYR A 338 6.58 29.67 10.57
N ALA A 339 5.77 30.68 10.22
CA ALA A 339 5.84 31.35 8.92
C ALA A 339 7.24 31.96 8.64
N SER A 340 7.91 32.51 9.66
CA SER A 340 9.23 33.14 9.52
C SER A 340 10.33 32.19 9.02
N TYR A 341 10.20 30.88 9.27
CA TYR A 341 11.18 29.88 8.80
C TYR A 341 11.18 29.70 7.29
N PHE A 342 10.11 30.12 6.60
CA PHE A 342 9.92 29.89 5.17
C PHE A 342 10.04 31.16 4.32
N GLU A 343 10.24 32.33 4.93
CA GLU A 343 10.38 33.62 4.22
C GLU A 343 11.54 33.63 3.21
N LYS A 344 12.65 32.97 3.56
CA LYS A 344 13.84 32.90 2.70
C LYS A 344 13.70 31.86 1.61
N ASN A 345 13.34 30.63 2.00
CA ASN A 345 13.27 29.47 1.12
C ASN A 345 12.09 28.58 1.50
N LEU A 346 11.17 28.36 0.55
CA LEU A 346 10.02 27.46 0.71
C LEU A 346 10.39 25.98 0.49
N THR A 347 11.48 25.73 -0.23
CA THR A 347 11.98 24.39 -0.56
C THR A 347 13.34 24.14 0.08
N THR A 348 13.69 22.87 0.30
CA THR A 348 15.03 22.47 0.77
C THR A 348 16.14 22.77 -0.23
N GLY A 349 15.80 22.97 -1.51
CA GLY A 349 16.75 23.10 -2.60
C GLY A 349 17.32 21.73 -2.99
N CYS A 350 18.44 21.73 -3.71
CA CYS A 350 19.07 20.50 -4.17
C CYS A 350 20.57 20.75 -4.41
N THR A 351 21.43 19.88 -3.85
CA THR A 351 22.87 19.95 -4.13
C THR A 351 23.18 19.36 -5.50
N GLU A 352 24.28 19.79 -6.11
CA GLU A 352 24.72 19.26 -7.40
C GLU A 352 24.93 17.73 -7.33
N ARG A 353 25.48 17.23 -6.21
CA ARG A 353 25.70 15.80 -5.99
C ARG A 353 24.38 15.00 -5.96
N ILE A 354 23.37 15.48 -5.24
CA ILE A 354 22.03 14.86 -5.24
C ILE A 354 21.43 14.90 -6.65
N SER A 355 21.59 16.04 -7.34
CA SER A 355 21.11 16.21 -8.71
C SER A 355 21.74 15.22 -9.69
N MET A 356 23.02 14.87 -9.52
CA MET A 356 23.70 13.87 -10.35
C MET A 356 23.26 12.42 -10.05
N LEU A 357 23.00 12.11 -8.78
CA LEU A 357 22.69 10.74 -8.35
C LEU A 357 21.20 10.39 -8.49
N ARG A 358 20.29 11.36 -8.38
CA ARG A 358 18.86 11.09 -8.39
C ARG A 358 18.36 10.58 -9.76
N PRO A 359 17.33 9.72 -9.78
CA PRO A 359 16.69 9.32 -11.03
C PRO A 359 16.12 10.52 -11.80
N LYS A 360 16.35 10.54 -13.11
CA LYS A 360 15.88 11.57 -14.06
C LYS A 360 15.47 10.91 -15.37
N SER A 361 14.51 11.52 -16.07
CA SER A 361 14.14 11.08 -17.41
C SER A 361 15.34 11.20 -18.37
N PRO A 362 15.54 10.24 -19.29
CA PRO A 362 16.53 10.37 -20.35
C PRO A 362 16.32 11.65 -21.19
N PRO A 363 17.38 12.23 -21.76
CA PRO A 363 17.24 13.36 -22.68
C PRO A 363 16.34 12.98 -23.86
N THR A 364 15.40 13.84 -24.23
CA THR A 364 14.62 13.65 -25.46
C THR A 364 15.56 13.81 -26.65
N THR A 365 15.70 12.77 -27.46
CA THR A 365 16.48 12.75 -28.71
C THR A 365 15.82 13.58 -29.80
N THR A 366 15.61 14.88 -29.57
CA THR A 366 15.48 15.87 -30.63
C THR A 366 16.86 16.43 -30.96
N SER A 367 17.77 15.55 -31.38
CA SER A 367 18.88 15.99 -32.22
C SER A 367 18.24 16.40 -33.54
N LYS A 368 18.18 17.71 -33.78
CA LYS A 368 18.08 18.22 -35.14
C LYS A 368 19.25 17.58 -35.90
N ILE A 369 18.95 16.55 -36.67
CA ILE A 369 19.82 16.09 -37.75
C ILE A 369 19.86 17.27 -38.72
N ILE A 370 20.78 18.20 -38.49
CA ILE A 370 21.26 19.12 -39.50
C ILE A 370 21.98 18.20 -40.49
N ARG A 371 21.24 17.68 -41.48
CA ARG A 371 21.85 17.01 -42.62
C ARG A 371 22.73 18.05 -43.31
N GLY A 372 24.03 17.92 -43.07
CA GLY A 372 25.07 18.66 -43.75
C GLY A 372 24.85 18.61 -45.25
N ARG A 373 24.79 19.80 -45.85
CA ARG A 373 24.77 20.03 -47.28
C ARG A 373 26.16 19.64 -47.81
N GLY A 374 26.25 18.54 -48.56
CA GLY A 374 27.50 18.09 -49.17
C GLY A 374 27.30 17.08 -50.30
N GLY A 375 27.46 17.55 -51.54
CA GLY A 375 28.17 16.83 -52.61
C GLY A 375 27.54 15.61 -53.28
N THR A 376 26.83 15.86 -54.39
CA THR A 376 26.98 15.21 -55.72
C THR A 376 27.23 13.70 -55.88
N ARG A 377 26.26 13.03 -56.55
CA ARG A 377 26.31 11.96 -57.59
C ARG A 377 25.09 11.07 -57.33
N GLY A 378 24.01 11.07 -58.11
CA GLY A 378 23.93 10.99 -59.55
C GLY A 378 23.19 9.70 -59.88
N PHE A 379 21.87 9.74 -60.05
CA PHE A 379 21.13 8.77 -60.87
C PHE A 379 19.84 9.42 -61.36
N VAL A 380 19.79 9.58 -62.68
CA VAL A 380 18.64 10.05 -63.45
C VAL A 380 17.69 8.87 -63.63
N ARG A 381 16.41 9.04 -63.29
CA ARG A 381 15.34 8.45 -64.10
C ARG A 381 14.08 9.30 -64.01
N CYS A 382 13.72 9.86 -65.16
CA CYS A 382 12.51 10.60 -65.43
C CYS A 382 11.24 9.78 -65.17
N GLY A 383 10.18 10.47 -64.75
CA GLY A 383 8.81 9.96 -64.78
C GLY A 383 7.80 10.99 -64.28
N ARG A 384 7.30 11.83 -65.20
CA ARG A 384 5.99 12.55 -65.24
C ARG A 384 5.13 12.41 -63.97
N GLY A 385 4.72 13.48 -63.28
CA GLY A 385 3.97 14.63 -63.81
C GLY A 385 2.46 14.40 -63.60
N GLY A 386 1.83 15.11 -62.65
CA GLY A 386 0.40 14.97 -62.37
C GLY A 386 -0.13 15.79 -61.19
N SER A 387 -0.39 17.07 -61.46
CA SER A 387 -1.28 18.04 -60.81
C SER A 387 -2.12 17.68 -59.57
N SER A 388 -1.95 18.52 -58.53
CA SER A 388 -2.95 19.38 -57.86
C SER A 388 -4.44 18.98 -57.81
N ARG A 389 -4.98 18.90 -56.59
CA ARG A 389 -6.27 19.42 -56.04
C ARG A 389 -6.42 18.77 -54.65
N GLY A 390 -6.67 19.43 -53.53
CA GLY A 390 -7.49 20.61 -53.29
C GLY A 390 -8.78 20.19 -52.58
N ALA A 391 -8.97 20.71 -51.35
CA ALA A 391 -10.22 20.82 -50.58
C ALA A 391 -10.61 19.74 -49.55
N ASN A 392 -10.65 20.21 -48.30
CA ASN A 392 -11.74 20.15 -47.31
C ASN A 392 -12.43 18.81 -46.98
N SER A 393 -12.48 18.52 -45.67
CA SER A 393 -13.72 18.56 -44.86
C SER A 393 -13.67 17.57 -43.70
N SER A 394 -13.82 18.13 -42.49
CA SER A 394 -14.54 17.63 -41.30
C SER A 394 -14.87 16.14 -41.15
N MET A 395 -14.56 15.58 -39.98
CA MET A 395 -15.58 15.29 -38.96
C MET A 395 -14.94 14.83 -37.65
N LYS A 396 -15.44 15.43 -36.56
CA LYS A 396 -15.36 14.94 -35.19
C LYS A 396 -16.05 13.58 -35.10
N PHE A 397 -15.57 12.70 -34.24
CA PHE A 397 -16.45 11.84 -33.45
C PHE A 397 -15.90 11.69 -32.03
N SER A 398 -16.77 12.05 -31.10
CA SER A 398 -16.98 11.58 -29.72
C SER A 398 -15.77 11.16 -28.89
#